data_AF-A0A7S4WCX2-F1
#
_entry.id   AF-A0A7S4WCX2-F1
#
_cell.length_a   1.000
_cell.length_b   1.000
_cell.length_c   1.000
_cell.angle_alpha   90.00
_cell.angle_beta   90.00
_cell.angle_gamma   90.00
#
_symmetry.space_group_name_H-M   'P 1'
#
loop_
_entity.id
_entity.type
_entity.pdbx_description
1 polymer ?
#
loop_
_entity_poly.entity_id
_entity_poly.type
_entity_poly.pdbx_seq_one_letter_code
_entity_poly.pdbx_strand_id
1 'polypeptide(L)'
;MANAELRYDDAIHLCLTILKELECRFPRGGVIGLMKAVDSVRKTVKMVGQTPAEMLESLPVATDPSKIAIMAFLNRMHEWAYLAGDKFVYVNLLVFTKMVQMTLSNGLFESSAISFAGLGHVSLFVMGDVDTAYHIGERALQIQERCESEAGKAT
;
A
#
# COMPACT_ATOMS: atom_id res chain seq x y z
N MET A 1 -21.37 -28.40 11.02
CA MET A 1 -20.65 -27.68 9.96
C MET A 1 -19.98 -26.49 10.62
N ALA A 2 -18.70 -26.61 11.02
CA ALA A 2 -18.04 -25.66 11.92
C ALA A 2 -16.67 -25.24 11.36
N ASN A 3 -16.30 -23.97 11.60
CA ASN A 3 -14.96 -23.37 11.44
C ASN A 3 -14.47 -22.95 10.04
N ALA A 4 -15.31 -22.28 9.25
CA ALA A 4 -14.81 -21.35 8.22
C ALA A 4 -15.16 -19.89 8.57
N GLU A 5 -15.21 -19.56 9.86
CA GLU A 5 -15.21 -18.15 10.28
C GLU A 5 -13.85 -17.57 9.90
N LEU A 6 -13.86 -16.56 9.04
CA LEU A 6 -12.67 -15.91 8.52
C LEU A 6 -11.88 -15.28 9.67
N ARG A 7 -10.77 -15.92 10.07
CA ARG A 7 -9.87 -15.42 11.11
C ARG A 7 -8.93 -14.36 10.55
N TYR A 8 -9.49 -13.23 10.11
CA TYR A 8 -8.70 -12.11 9.56
C TYR A 8 -7.64 -11.62 10.55
N ASP A 9 -7.98 -11.57 11.84
CA ASP A 9 -7.07 -11.21 12.92
C ASP A 9 -5.81 -12.07 12.95
N ASP A 10 -5.98 -13.39 12.89
CA ASP A 10 -4.87 -14.35 12.84
C ASP A 10 -4.00 -14.14 11.60
N ALA A 11 -4.63 -13.97 10.43
CA ALA A 11 -3.93 -13.75 9.17
C ALA A 11 -3.10 -12.45 9.21
N ILE A 12 -3.69 -11.38 9.75
CA ILE A 12 -3.00 -10.10 9.95
C ILE A 12 -1.86 -10.27 10.95
N HIS A 13 -2.06 -10.93 12.08
CA HIS A 13 -1.00 -11.14 13.08
C HIS A 13 0.15 -11.99 12.55
N LEU A 14 -0.13 -13.02 11.77
CA LEU A 14 0.88 -13.82 11.09
C LEU A 14 1.66 -12.96 10.09
N CYS A 15 0.98 -12.18 9.25
CA CYS A 15 1.65 -11.31 8.29
C CYS A 15 2.48 -10.22 8.95
N LEU A 16 2.01 -9.64 10.06
CA LEU A 16 2.80 -8.68 10.85
C LEU A 16 4.07 -9.32 11.43
N THR A 17 4.03 -10.61 11.77
CA THR A 17 5.19 -11.37 12.24
C THR A 17 6.21 -11.56 11.11
N ILE A 18 5.76 -12.04 9.95
CA ILE A 18 6.61 -12.23 8.76
C ILE A 18 7.21 -10.89 8.30
N LEU A 19 6.38 -9.84 8.20
CA LEU A 19 6.84 -8.51 7.80
C LEU A 19 7.89 -7.95 8.77
N LYS A 20 7.79 -8.23 10.08
CA LYS A 20 8.80 -7.85 11.06
C LYS A 20 10.13 -8.56 10.85
N GLU A 21 10.11 -9.85 10.48
CA GLU A 21 11.31 -10.63 10.12
C GLU A 21 11.97 -10.08 8.85
N LEU A 22 11.16 -9.61 7.89
CA LEU A 22 11.59 -8.90 6.68
C LEU A 22 11.91 -7.40 6.91
N GLU A 23 12.06 -6.99 8.17
CA GLU A 23 12.36 -5.62 8.60
C GLU A 23 11.30 -4.55 8.26
N CYS A 24 10.14 -4.94 7.75
CA CYS A 24 8.98 -4.08 7.52
C CYS A 24 8.09 -3.99 8.76
N ARG A 25 8.40 -3.06 9.65
CA ARG A 25 7.69 -2.93 10.94
C ARG A 25 6.43 -2.08 10.87
N PHE A 26 5.44 -2.47 11.68
CA PHE A 26 4.22 -1.71 11.95
C PHE A 26 4.19 -1.27 13.42
N PRO A 27 3.60 -0.09 13.73
CA PRO A 27 3.35 0.30 15.10
C PRO A 27 2.30 -0.63 15.73
N ARG A 28 2.30 -0.69 17.06
CA ARG A 28 1.19 -1.30 17.81
C ARG A 28 -0.07 -0.46 17.63
N GLY A 29 -1.23 -1.12 17.67
CA GLY A 29 -2.53 -0.47 17.56
C GLY A 29 -2.87 0.48 18.72
N GLY A 30 -4.10 0.97 18.72
CA GLY A 30 -4.57 2.02 19.64
C GLY A 30 -4.29 3.43 19.11
N VAL A 31 -4.58 4.44 19.93
CA VAL A 31 -4.57 5.86 19.53
C VAL A 31 -3.24 6.29 18.92
N ILE A 32 -2.11 5.91 19.54
CA ILE A 32 -0.77 6.26 19.06
C ILE A 32 -0.48 5.61 17.69
N GLY A 33 -0.91 4.36 17.50
CA GLY A 33 -0.76 3.65 16.22
C GLY A 33 -1.56 4.32 15.11
N LEU A 34 -2.80 4.71 15.41
CA LEU A 34 -3.66 5.44 14.48
C LEU A 34 -3.09 6.80 14.11
N MET A 35 -2.59 7.58 15.07
CA MET A 35 -1.94 8.87 14.79
C MET A 35 -0.75 8.72 13.86
N LYS A 36 0.11 7.71 14.10
CA LYS A 36 1.24 7.40 13.21
C LYS A 36 0.80 7.00 11.82
N ALA A 37 -0.31 6.26 11.70
CA ALA A 37 -0.86 5.86 10.42
C ALA A 37 -1.39 7.07 9.63
N VAL A 38 -2.16 7.94 10.29
CA VAL A 38 -2.64 9.21 9.73
C VAL A 38 -1.49 10.10 9.27
N ASP A 39 -0.44 10.26 10.09
CA ASP A 39 0.75 11.03 9.72
C ASP A 39 1.50 10.41 8.53
N SER A 40 1.54 9.07 8.47
CA SER A 40 2.13 8.37 7.32
C SER A 40 1.35 8.65 6.05
N VAL A 41 0.00 8.67 6.09
CA VAL A 41 -0.83 8.99 4.93
C VAL A 41 -0.51 10.40 4.44
N ARG A 42 -0.55 11.39 5.33
CA ARG A 42 -0.24 12.79 4.97
C ARG A 42 1.14 12.96 4.36
N LYS A 43 2.15 12.30 4.94
CA LYS A 43 3.54 12.34 4.42
C LYS A 43 3.65 11.68 3.05
N THR A 44 3.02 10.52 2.85
CA THR A 44 3.07 9.84 1.56
C THR A 44 2.29 10.61 0.49
N VAL A 45 1.13 11.19 0.81
CA VAL A 45 0.39 12.08 -0.10
C VAL A 45 1.27 13.25 -0.53
N LYS A 46 1.92 13.93 0.42
CA LYS A 46 2.86 15.01 0.11
C LYS A 46 4.01 14.54 -0.78
N MET A 47 4.57 13.36 -0.50
CA MET A 47 5.64 12.77 -1.30
C MET A 47 5.17 12.53 -2.74
N VAL A 48 4.01 11.91 -2.95
CA VAL A 48 3.43 11.69 -4.28
C VAL A 48 3.18 13.01 -5.00
N GLY A 49 2.63 14.02 -4.33
CA GLY A 49 2.42 15.34 -4.91
C GLY A 49 3.72 16.09 -5.28
N GLN A 50 4.85 15.69 -4.71
CA GLN A 50 6.18 16.22 -5.04
C GLN A 50 6.92 15.36 -6.07
N THR A 51 6.42 14.17 -6.38
CA THR A 51 6.99 13.28 -7.39
C THR A 51 6.55 13.73 -8.79
N PRO A 52 7.49 14.09 -9.69
CA PRO A 52 7.16 14.42 -11.07
C PRO A 52 6.51 13.23 -11.80
N ALA A 53 5.64 13.52 -12.77
CA ALA A 53 4.95 12.49 -13.56
C ALA A 53 5.95 11.56 -14.27
N GLU A 54 6.97 12.17 -14.85
CA GLU A 54 8.02 11.55 -15.64
C GLU A 54 8.88 10.61 -14.80
N MET A 55 8.94 10.85 -13.48
CA MET A 55 9.61 9.93 -12.56
C MET A 55 8.86 8.60 -12.47
N LEU A 56 7.52 8.62 -12.42
CA LEU A 56 6.70 7.40 -12.39
C LEU A 56 6.81 6.60 -13.68
N GLU A 57 7.00 7.29 -14.82
CA GLU A 57 7.22 6.68 -16.13
C GLU A 57 8.62 6.07 -16.30
N SER A 58 9.58 6.44 -15.45
CA SER A 58 10.97 5.97 -15.53
C SER A 58 11.39 4.99 -14.44
N LEU A 59 10.55 4.75 -13.41
CA LEU A 59 10.82 3.75 -12.36
C LEU A 59 11.18 2.36 -12.95
N PRO A 60 12.32 1.74 -12.61
CA PRO A 60 12.65 0.41 -13.12
C PRO A 60 11.69 -0.65 -12.53
N VAL A 61 11.52 -1.79 -13.20
CA VAL A 61 10.82 -2.94 -12.59
C VAL A 61 11.63 -3.45 -11.40
N ALA A 62 10.97 -3.68 -10.26
CA ALA A 62 11.62 -4.18 -9.06
C ALA A 62 12.03 -5.65 -9.23
N THR A 63 13.27 -5.97 -8.89
CA THR A 63 13.85 -7.32 -9.07
C THR A 63 14.33 -7.98 -7.77
N ASP A 64 14.38 -7.23 -6.66
CA ASP A 64 14.78 -7.76 -5.35
C ASP A 64 13.69 -8.70 -4.79
N PRO A 65 13.98 -10.02 -4.63
CA PRO A 65 12.99 -10.99 -4.17
C PRO A 65 12.42 -10.69 -2.79
N SER A 66 13.22 -10.10 -1.89
CA SER A 66 12.76 -9.72 -0.55
C SER A 66 11.75 -8.58 -0.61
N LYS A 67 12.01 -7.57 -1.45
CA LYS A 67 11.06 -6.45 -1.65
C LYS A 67 9.78 -6.90 -2.33
N ILE A 68 9.89 -7.80 -3.31
CA ILE A 68 8.72 -8.40 -3.98
C ILE A 68 7.87 -9.17 -2.96
N ALA A 69 8.48 -9.97 -2.08
CA ALA A 69 7.75 -10.70 -1.04
C ALA A 69 7.05 -9.76 -0.05
N ILE A 70 7.74 -8.72 0.44
CA ILE A 70 7.12 -7.71 1.33
C ILE A 70 5.91 -7.07 0.64
N MET A 71 6.06 -6.66 -0.62
CA MET A 71 4.97 -6.02 -1.38
C MET A 71 3.77 -6.96 -1.55
N ALA A 72 4.00 -8.25 -1.81
CA ALA A 72 2.95 -9.26 -1.89
C ALA A 72 2.20 -9.45 -0.55
N PHE A 73 2.93 -9.52 0.57
CA PHE A 73 2.32 -9.61 1.90
C PHE A 73 1.51 -8.36 2.25
N LEU A 74 2.04 -7.17 1.94
CA LEU A 74 1.33 -5.92 2.12
C LEU A 74 0.04 -5.91 1.29
N ASN A 75 0.12 -6.25 0.00
CA ASN A 75 -1.04 -6.30 -0.88
C ASN A 75 -2.10 -7.28 -0.35
N ARG A 76 -1.72 -8.45 0.16
CA ARG A 76 -2.71 -9.37 0.73
C ARG A 76 -3.30 -8.87 2.06
N MET A 77 -2.49 -8.20 2.88
CA MET A 77 -2.89 -7.73 4.20
C MET A 77 -3.92 -6.60 4.16
N HIS A 78 -3.96 -5.77 3.10
CA HIS A 78 -4.96 -4.69 3.01
C HIS A 78 -6.39 -5.23 2.99
N GLU A 79 -6.64 -6.34 2.28
CA GLU A 79 -7.96 -6.97 2.16
C GLU A 79 -8.47 -7.41 3.53
N TRP A 80 -7.63 -8.11 4.28
CA TRP A 80 -7.99 -8.58 5.62
C TRP A 80 -8.15 -7.43 6.61
N ALA A 81 -7.28 -6.42 6.54
CA ALA A 81 -7.38 -5.25 7.41
C ALA A 81 -8.67 -4.44 7.15
N TYR A 82 -9.12 -4.37 5.90
CA TYR A 82 -10.42 -3.78 5.56
C TYR A 82 -11.58 -4.59 6.14
N LEU A 83 -11.56 -5.92 5.95
CA LEU A 83 -12.65 -6.80 6.38
C LEU A 83 -12.72 -6.98 7.91
N ALA A 84 -11.60 -6.83 8.62
CA ALA A 84 -11.55 -6.86 10.08
C ALA A 84 -12.05 -5.56 10.76
N GLY A 85 -12.41 -4.54 9.98
CA GLY A 85 -13.04 -3.30 10.45
C GLY A 85 -12.13 -2.41 11.31
N ASP A 86 -12.74 -1.67 12.24
CA ASP A 86 -12.11 -0.59 13.00
C ASP A 86 -10.86 -1.02 13.77
N LYS A 87 -10.78 -2.28 14.20
CA LYS A 87 -9.64 -2.83 14.95
C LYS A 87 -8.32 -2.68 14.18
N PHE A 88 -8.36 -2.80 12.86
CA PHE A 88 -7.17 -2.80 11.99
C PHE A 88 -7.15 -1.64 10.99
N VAL A 89 -7.96 -0.59 11.21
CA VAL A 89 -7.95 0.60 10.36
C VAL A 89 -6.54 1.20 10.23
N TYR A 90 -5.76 1.23 11.32
CA TYR A 90 -4.39 1.74 11.29
C TYR A 90 -3.46 0.88 10.42
N VAL A 91 -3.70 -0.43 10.33
CA VAL A 91 -2.94 -1.33 9.43
C VAL A 91 -3.30 -1.03 7.99
N ASN A 92 -4.60 -0.90 7.69
CA ASN A 92 -5.06 -0.59 6.34
C ASN A 92 -4.42 0.72 5.80
N LEU A 93 -4.48 1.80 6.60
CA LEU A 93 -3.82 3.06 6.27
C LEU A 93 -2.31 2.89 5.99
N LEU A 94 -1.61 2.13 6.83
CA LEU A 94 -0.16 1.94 6.72
C LEU A 94 0.28 1.02 5.59
N VAL A 95 -0.58 0.09 5.17
CA VAL A 95 -0.27 -0.81 4.06
C VAL A 95 -0.09 0.00 2.77
N PHE A 96 -1.06 0.83 2.42
CA PHE A 96 -0.97 1.63 1.21
C PHE A 96 0.18 2.64 1.25
N THR A 97 0.44 3.26 2.41
CA THR A 97 1.58 4.19 2.52
C THR A 97 2.92 3.51 2.31
N LYS A 98 3.10 2.31 2.86
CA LYS A 98 4.32 1.52 2.67
C LYS A 98 4.48 1.03 1.24
N MET A 99 3.42 0.52 0.62
CA MET A 99 3.45 0.04 -0.76
C MET A 99 3.81 1.16 -1.74
N VAL A 100 3.23 2.36 -1.57
CA VAL A 100 3.59 3.53 -2.39
C VAL A 100 5.04 3.95 -2.15
N GLN A 101 5.47 4.06 -0.88
CA GLN A 101 6.86 4.40 -0.57
C GLN A 101 7.85 3.40 -1.18
N MET A 102 7.55 2.09 -1.09
CA MET A 102 8.35 1.03 -1.71
C MET A 102 8.40 1.17 -3.22
N THR A 103 7.27 1.47 -3.86
CA THR A 103 7.22 1.70 -5.31
C THR A 103 8.15 2.84 -5.71
N LEU A 104 8.07 3.96 -4.99
CA LEU A 104 8.91 5.13 -5.26
C LEU A 104 10.40 4.88 -4.97
N SER A 105 10.74 4.03 -3.99
CA SER A 105 12.14 3.79 -3.59
C SER A 105 12.80 2.58 -4.27
N ASN A 106 12.03 1.59 -4.71
CA ASN A 106 12.54 0.30 -5.17
C ASN A 106 12.13 -0.05 -6.60
N GLY A 107 11.27 0.77 -7.22
CA GLY A 107 10.79 0.54 -8.57
C GLY A 107 9.38 -0.07 -8.61
N LEU A 108 8.93 -0.39 -9.81
CA LEU A 108 7.60 -0.92 -10.07
C LEU A 108 7.47 -2.37 -9.66
N PHE A 109 6.48 -2.63 -8.81
CA PHE A 109 5.92 -3.94 -8.51
C PHE A 109 4.60 -4.15 -9.24
N GLU A 110 4.15 -5.40 -9.37
CA GLU A 110 2.82 -5.74 -9.93
C GLU A 110 1.67 -5.03 -9.21
N SER A 111 1.78 -4.84 -7.89
CA SER A 111 0.75 -4.17 -7.07
C SER A 111 0.97 -2.66 -6.90
N SER A 112 1.79 -2.04 -7.75
CA SER A 112 2.06 -0.60 -7.67
C SER A 112 0.79 0.22 -7.94
N ALA A 113 0.04 -0.09 -9.00
CA ALA A 113 -1.17 0.66 -9.35
C ALA A 113 -2.21 0.62 -8.22
N ILE A 114 -2.51 -0.56 -7.69
CA ILE A 114 -3.46 -0.72 -6.56
C ILE A 114 -2.97 0.01 -5.30
N SER A 115 -1.65 0.13 -5.09
CA SER A 115 -1.11 0.86 -3.95
C SER A 115 -1.42 2.37 -4.02
N PHE A 116 -1.32 2.97 -5.20
CA PHE A 116 -1.65 4.38 -5.41
C PHE A 116 -3.16 4.60 -5.35
N ALA A 117 -3.96 3.73 -5.99
CA ALA A 117 -5.41 3.81 -5.89
C ALA A 117 -5.89 3.71 -4.43
N GLY A 118 -5.32 2.76 -3.68
CA GLY A 118 -5.57 2.62 -2.25
C GLY A 118 -5.11 3.83 -1.44
N LEU A 119 -3.96 4.43 -1.76
CA LEU A 119 -3.52 5.68 -1.13
C LEU A 119 -4.53 6.81 -1.37
N GLY A 120 -5.07 6.95 -2.58
CA GLY A 120 -6.10 7.94 -2.90
C GLY A 120 -7.38 7.71 -2.09
N HIS A 121 -7.80 6.45 -1.93
CA HIS A 121 -8.94 6.11 -1.08
C HIS A 121 -8.69 6.46 0.40
N VAL A 122 -7.55 6.05 0.97
CA VAL A 122 -7.28 6.34 2.38
C VAL A 122 -6.94 7.81 2.64
N SER A 123 -6.41 8.54 1.66
CA SER A 123 -6.19 9.97 1.78
C SER A 123 -7.51 10.73 1.84
N LEU A 124 -8.52 10.33 1.07
CA LEU A 124 -9.86 10.91 1.16
C LEU A 124 -10.44 10.74 2.57
N PHE A 125 -10.32 9.54 3.15
CA PHE A 125 -10.78 9.28 4.52
C PHE A 125 -10.04 10.14 5.57
N VAL A 126 -8.73 10.33 5.41
CA VAL A 126 -7.89 11.04 6.39
C VAL A 126 -7.95 12.56 6.26
N MET A 127 -8.06 13.07 5.03
CA MET A 127 -7.90 14.48 4.70
C MET A 127 -9.20 15.15 4.24
N GLY A 128 -10.18 14.38 3.75
CA GLY A 128 -11.44 14.92 3.20
C GLY A 128 -11.26 15.69 1.89
N ASP A 129 -10.10 15.59 1.24
CA ASP A 129 -9.76 16.31 0.01
C ASP A 129 -9.94 15.40 -1.22
N VAL A 130 -11.02 15.64 -1.94
CA VAL A 130 -11.41 14.88 -3.14
C VAL A 130 -10.44 15.14 -4.30
N ASP A 131 -9.95 16.38 -4.47
CA ASP A 131 -9.09 16.75 -5.59
C ASP A 131 -7.73 16.06 -5.45
N THR A 132 -7.16 16.05 -4.24
CA THR A 132 -5.93 15.31 -3.94
C THR A 132 -6.12 13.80 -4.17
N ALA A 133 -7.23 13.24 -3.72
CA ALA A 133 -7.53 11.82 -3.92
C ALA A 133 -7.68 11.46 -5.41
N TYR A 134 -8.38 12.30 -6.18
CA TYR A 134 -8.54 12.16 -7.62
C TYR A 134 -7.18 12.19 -8.34
N HIS A 135 -6.33 13.16 -8.02
CA HIS A 135 -5.00 13.26 -8.63
C HIS A 135 -4.13 12.03 -8.36
N ILE A 136 -4.18 11.47 -7.14
CA ILE A 136 -3.50 10.21 -6.82
C ILE A 136 -4.09 9.04 -7.64
N GLY A 137 -5.41 9.04 -7.87
CA GLY A 137 -6.07 8.08 -8.75
C GLY A 137 -5.56 8.15 -10.20
N GLU A 138 -5.34 9.35 -10.73
CA GLU A 138 -4.73 9.52 -12.07
C GLU A 138 -3.32 8.93 -12.11
N ARG A 139 -2.53 9.10 -11.05
CA ARG A 139 -1.20 8.44 -10.94
C ARG A 139 -1.32 6.92 -10.93
N ALA A 140 -2.34 6.37 -10.27
CA ALA A 140 -2.58 4.93 -10.26
C ALA A 140 -2.86 4.39 -11.67
N LEU A 141 -3.64 5.11 -12.48
CA LEU A 141 -3.93 4.74 -13.87
C LEU A 141 -2.66 4.78 -14.74
N GLN A 142 -1.85 5.83 -14.62
CA GLN A 142 -0.56 5.93 -15.33
C GLN A 142 0.36 4.74 -15.01
N ILE A 143 0.41 4.34 -13.74
CA ILE A 143 1.19 3.18 -13.30
C ILE A 143 0.60 1.87 -13.85
N GLN A 144 -0.73 1.73 -13.89
CA GLN A 144 -1.39 0.53 -14.43
C GLN A 144 -1.07 0.32 -15.90
N GLU A 145 -1.20 1.35 -16.73
CA GLU A 145 -0.87 1.32 -18.16
C GLU A 145 0.59 0.88 -18.38
N ARG A 146 1.48 1.33 -17.51
CA ARG A 146 2.89 0.95 -17.55
C ARG A 146 3.12 -0.50 -17.16
N CYS A 147 2.49 -0.98 -16.09
CA CYS A 147 2.57 -2.38 -15.67
C CYS A 147 2.08 -3.32 -16.79
N GLU A 148 1.01 -2.96 -17.49
CA GLU A 148 0.49 -3.74 -18.62
C GLU A 148 1.46 -3.75 -19.82
N SER A 149 2.05 -2.59 -20.15
CA SER A 149 3.08 -2.49 -21.20
C SER A 149 4.31 -3.36 -20.90
N GLU A 150 4.79 -3.41 -19.65
CA GLU A 150 5.93 -4.24 -19.29
C GLU A 150 5.57 -5.74 -19.27
N ALA A 151 4.37 -6.10 -18.84
CA ALA A 151 3.89 -7.49 -18.90
C ALA A 151 3.78 -8.01 -20.35
N GLY A 152 3.30 -7.18 -21.28
CA GLY A 152 3.20 -7.53 -22.70
C GLY A 152 4.54 -7.66 -23.44
N LYS A 153 5.65 -7.14 -22.88
CA LYS A 153 7.01 -7.34 -23.41
C LYS A 153 7.65 -8.66 -22.95
N ALA A 154 7.10 -9.29 -21.92
CA ALA A 154 7.62 -10.53 -21.35
C ALA A 154 7.05 -11.81 -22.01
N THR A 155 6.12 -11.65 -22.96
CA THR A 155 5.53 -12.71 -23.81
C THR A 155 6.09 -12.66 -25.22
#